data_AF-A0A9D1WN07-F1
#
_entry.id   AF-A0A9D1WN07-F1
#
_cell.length_a   1.000
_cell.length_b   1.000
_cell.length_c   1.000
_cell.angle_alpha   90.00
_cell.angle_beta   90.00
_cell.angle_gamma   90.00
#
_symmetry.space_group_name_H-M   'P 1'
#
loop_
_entity.id
_entity.type
_entity.pdbx_description
1 polymer ?
#
loop_
_entity_poly.entity_id
_entity_poly.type
_entity_poly.pdbx_seq_one_letter_code
_entity_poly.pdbx_strand_id
1 'polypeptide(L)'
;MPRYCYPRLPESEVTPRELFESRRRFLRGSAALGAAVAAPGLLWPKPAAAWQASLAEHLSSAELVRRELAGSEELTPFRDITTYNNFYELGTRKQDPEIYAHQLVTDPWSLTIEGEVEKSGTFALEDVLKGQTLEERIYRLRCVEAWSMVIPWIGFPLADL
;
A
#
# COMPACT_ATOMS: atom_id res chain seq x y z
N MET A 1 -53.64 -19.48 -51.85
CA MET A 1 -53.28 -18.72 -50.64
C MET A 1 -52.89 -17.31 -51.05
N PRO A 2 -53.57 -16.25 -50.57
CA PRO A 2 -53.18 -14.88 -50.86
C PRO A 2 -51.81 -14.57 -50.23
N ARG A 3 -50.88 -14.00 -51.01
CA ARG A 3 -49.57 -13.58 -50.52
C ARG A 3 -49.73 -12.29 -49.71
N TYR A 4 -49.26 -12.30 -48.46
CA TYR A 4 -49.20 -11.10 -47.62
C TYR A 4 -48.23 -10.10 -48.25
N CYS A 5 -48.72 -8.91 -48.60
CA CYS A 5 -47.90 -7.81 -49.09
C CYS A 5 -47.65 -6.85 -47.93
N TYR A 6 -46.37 -6.64 -47.56
CA TYR A 6 -46.04 -5.67 -46.53
C TYR A 6 -46.47 -4.26 -46.98
N PRO A 7 -47.17 -3.48 -46.13
CA PRO A 7 -47.51 -2.11 -46.46
C PRO A 7 -46.23 -1.29 -46.65
N ARG A 8 -46.20 -0.49 -47.72
CA ARG A 8 -45.08 0.41 -47.98
C ARG A 8 -45.14 1.53 -46.94
N LEU A 9 -44.14 1.59 -46.07
CA LEU A 9 -44.05 2.65 -45.06
C LEU A 9 -43.95 4.01 -45.75
N PRO A 10 -44.80 4.99 -45.40
CA PRO A 10 -44.67 6.34 -45.91
C PRO A 10 -43.38 6.98 -45.38
N GLU A 11 -42.73 7.81 -46.20
CA GLU A 11 -41.45 8.45 -45.84
C GLU A 11 -41.55 9.31 -44.57
N SER A 12 -42.74 9.82 -44.25
CA SER A 12 -43.02 10.57 -43.03
C SER A 12 -42.87 9.76 -41.73
N GLU A 13 -42.95 8.43 -41.81
CA GLU A 13 -42.72 7.54 -40.67
C GLU A 13 -41.24 7.13 -40.53
N VAL A 14 -40.43 7.38 -41.57
CA VAL A 14 -38.99 7.12 -41.54
C VAL A 14 -38.31 8.32 -40.89
N THR A 15 -37.46 8.05 -39.89
CA THR A 15 -36.67 9.11 -39.25
C THR A 15 -35.83 9.83 -40.32
N PRO A 16 -35.90 11.17 -40.40
CA PRO A 16 -35.10 11.92 -41.35
C PRO A 16 -33.61 11.58 -41.21
N ARG A 17 -32.94 11.36 -42.34
CA ARG A 17 -31.55 10.93 -42.41
C ARG A 17 -30.62 11.82 -41.60
N GLU A 18 -30.83 13.13 -41.68
CA GLU A 18 -30.05 14.14 -40.96
C GLU A 18 -30.11 13.95 -39.45
N LEU A 19 -31.30 13.61 -38.93
CA LEU A 19 -31.52 13.35 -37.51
C LEU A 19 -30.85 12.05 -37.06
N PHE A 20 -30.90 11.01 -37.89
CA PHE A 20 -30.18 9.77 -37.64
C PHE A 20 -28.66 9.98 -37.63
N GLU A 21 -28.13 10.72 -38.60
CA GLU A 21 -26.71 11.02 -38.71
C GLU A 21 -26.23 11.94 -37.58
N SER A 22 -27.04 12.90 -37.11
CA SER A 22 -26.69 13.74 -35.95
C SER A 22 -26.59 12.92 -34.67
N ARG A 23 -27.56 12.02 -34.42
CA ARG A 23 -27.55 11.11 -33.26
C ARG A 23 -26.34 10.17 -33.30
N ARG A 24 -25.99 9.64 -34.47
CA ARG A 24 -24.81 8.78 -34.63
C ARG A 24 -23.49 9.53 -34.39
N ARG A 25 -23.40 10.79 -34.85
CA ARG A 25 -22.23 11.66 -34.58
C ARG A 25 -22.10 11.96 -33.10
N PHE A 26 -23.20 12.29 -32.42
CA PHE A 26 -23.22 12.52 -30.96
C PHE A 26 -22.72 11.30 -30.19
N LEU A 27 -23.28 10.11 -30.48
CA LEU A 27 -22.87 8.86 -29.81
C LEU A 27 -21.39 8.49 -30.07
N ARG A 28 -20.87 8.78 -31.27
CA ARG A 28 -19.44 8.61 -31.58
C ARG A 28 -18.56 9.61 -30.83
N GLY A 29 -19.01 10.86 -30.69
CA GLY A 29 -18.30 11.90 -29.95
C GLY A 29 -18.26 11.65 -28.44
N SER A 30 -19.34 11.12 -27.86
CA SER A 30 -19.40 10.79 -26.43
C SER A 30 -18.51 9.60 -26.05
N ALA A 31 -18.31 8.64 -26.95
CA ALA A 31 -17.39 7.51 -26.72
C ALA A 31 -15.91 7.98 -26.62
N ALA A 32 -15.54 9.00 -27.40
CA ALA A 32 -14.19 9.58 -27.35
C ALA A 32 -13.93 10.35 -26.04
N LEU A 33 -14.94 11.05 -25.51
CA LEU A 33 -14.87 11.67 -24.18
C LEU A 33 -14.81 10.63 -23.05
N GLY A 34 -15.57 9.54 -23.16
CA GLY A 34 -15.51 8.43 -22.18
C GLY A 34 -14.14 7.74 -22.13
N ALA A 35 -13.45 7.61 -23.27
CA ALA A 35 -12.12 7.03 -23.33
C ALA A 35 -11.03 7.90 -22.68
N ALA A 36 -11.19 9.24 -22.70
CA ALA A 36 -10.25 10.15 -22.03
C ALA A 36 -10.35 10.10 -20.49
N VAL A 37 -11.54 9.81 -19.95
CA VAL A 37 -11.74 9.58 -18.51
C VAL A 37 -11.32 8.16 -18.10
N ALA A 38 -11.29 7.22 -19.05
CA ALA A 38 -10.84 5.85 -18.86
C ALA A 38 -9.36 5.62 -19.18
N ALA A 39 -8.53 6.67 -19.25
CA ALA A 39 -7.08 6.51 -19.24
C ALA A 39 -6.68 5.99 -17.84
N PRO A 40 -6.39 4.69 -17.67
CA PRO A 40 -6.03 4.14 -16.39
C PRO A 40 -4.59 4.57 -16.14
N GLY A 41 -4.39 5.70 -15.46
CA GLY A 41 -3.05 6.15 -15.12
C GLY A 41 -2.88 7.65 -14.86
N LEU A 42 -3.80 8.53 -15.30
CA LEU A 42 -3.68 9.97 -14.99
C LEU A 42 -4.49 10.41 -13.76
N LEU A 43 -5.56 9.69 -13.41
CA LEU A 43 -6.46 10.01 -12.29
C LEU A 43 -6.65 8.85 -11.31
N TRP A 44 -6.03 7.70 -11.57
CA TRP A 44 -5.95 6.66 -10.55
C TRP A 44 -4.80 7.06 -9.63
N PRO A 45 -5.02 7.24 -8.31
CA PRO A 45 -3.89 7.29 -7.39
C PRO A 45 -3.07 6.03 -7.68
N LYS A 46 -1.77 6.21 -7.93
CA LYS A 46 -0.86 5.09 -8.10
C LYS A 46 -1.18 4.11 -6.96
N PRO A 47 -1.40 2.81 -7.20
CA PRO A 47 -1.42 1.87 -6.10
C PRO A 47 -0.09 2.10 -5.39
N ALA A 48 -0.18 2.64 -4.18
CA ALA A 48 0.98 2.98 -3.40
C ALA A 48 1.81 1.69 -3.32
N ALA A 49 3.01 1.72 -3.89
CA ALA A 49 4.03 0.74 -3.54
C ALA A 49 4.46 1.17 -2.14
N ALA A 50 3.78 0.63 -1.13
CA ALA A 50 3.12 1.48 -0.14
C ALA A 50 3.92 1.76 1.13
N TRP A 51 5.13 1.25 1.26
CA TRP A 51 6.19 1.80 2.13
C TRP A 51 7.41 0.88 2.02
N GLN A 52 7.20 -0.39 1.70
CA GLN A 52 8.26 -1.37 1.47
C GLN A 52 9.22 -0.94 0.36
N ALA A 53 8.71 -0.38 -0.74
CA ALA A 53 9.53 0.16 -1.82
C ALA A 53 10.34 1.39 -1.36
N SER A 54 9.71 2.30 -0.59
CA SER A 54 10.39 3.46 -0.02
C SER A 54 11.48 3.04 0.97
N LEU A 55 11.21 2.05 1.82
CA LEU A 55 12.18 1.47 2.73
C LEU A 55 13.36 0.84 1.98
N ALA A 56 13.09 0.01 0.97
CA ALA A 56 14.14 -0.61 0.16
C ALA A 56 15.04 0.44 -0.52
N GLU A 57 14.46 1.53 -1.03
CA GLU A 57 15.21 2.65 -1.58
C GLU A 57 16.12 3.31 -0.52
N HIS A 58 15.60 3.59 0.69
CA HIS A 58 16.39 4.16 1.78
C HIS A 58 17.54 3.23 2.19
N LEU A 59 17.29 1.93 2.30
CA LEU A 59 18.33 0.95 2.65
C LEU A 59 19.40 0.79 1.56
N SER A 60 19.04 1.01 0.29
CA SER A 60 19.99 0.93 -0.83
C SER A 60 20.81 2.20 -1.05
N SER A 61 20.28 3.35 -0.64
CA SER A 61 20.87 4.67 -0.90
C SER A 61 21.62 5.25 0.29
N ALA A 62 21.27 4.87 1.51
CA ALA A 62 21.88 5.37 2.73
C ALA A 62 22.95 4.40 3.27
N GLU A 63 24.12 4.94 3.59
CA GLU A 63 25.04 4.26 4.50
C GLU A 63 24.42 4.37 5.91
N LEU A 64 23.91 3.25 6.43
CA LEU A 64 23.26 3.25 7.74
C LEU A 64 24.26 3.64 8.82
N VAL A 65 23.92 4.65 9.61
CA VAL A 65 24.70 4.98 10.81
C VAL A 65 24.54 3.83 11.79
N ARG A 66 25.62 3.06 11.99
CA ARG A 66 25.64 1.95 12.94
C ARG A 66 25.95 2.43 14.35
N ARG A 67 25.10 2.04 15.30
CA ARG A 67 25.24 2.29 16.74
C ARG A 67 25.32 0.97 17.49
N GLU A 68 26.49 0.70 18.07
CA GLU A 68 26.70 -0.45 18.95
C GLU A 68 26.25 -0.09 20.38
N LEU A 69 25.09 -0.60 20.80
CA LEU A 69 24.46 -0.26 22.09
C LEU A 69 24.25 -1.51 22.97
N ALA A 70 24.69 -2.69 22.51
CA ALA A 70 24.62 -3.95 23.24
C ALA A 70 25.92 -4.30 23.97
N GLY A 71 26.96 -3.46 23.88
CA GLY A 71 28.22 -3.68 24.61
C GLY A 71 29.06 -4.81 24.02
N SER A 72 28.99 -5.01 22.70
CA SER A 72 29.76 -6.03 21.98
C SER A 72 29.38 -7.47 22.31
N GLU A 73 28.15 -7.70 22.82
CA GLU A 73 27.57 -9.03 22.92
C GLU A 73 27.34 -9.64 21.52
N GLU A 74 27.36 -10.98 21.45
CA GLU A 74 27.13 -11.69 20.19
C GLU A 74 25.70 -11.48 19.69
N LEU A 75 25.56 -11.24 18.37
CA LEU A 75 24.24 -11.11 17.74
C LEU A 75 23.45 -12.41 17.88
N THR A 76 22.17 -12.30 18.20
CA THR A 76 21.28 -13.46 18.16
C THR A 76 21.12 -13.94 16.72
N PRO A 77 21.14 -15.26 16.45
CA PRO A 77 20.93 -15.77 15.10
C PRO A 77 19.62 -15.27 14.50
N PHE A 78 19.65 -14.86 13.23
CA PHE A 78 18.49 -14.30 12.55
C PHE A 78 17.25 -15.20 12.62
N ARG A 79 17.45 -16.52 12.50
CA ARG A 79 16.39 -17.51 12.65
C ARG A 79 15.68 -17.37 13.99
N ASP A 80 16.41 -17.22 15.09
CA ASP A 80 15.78 -17.15 16.42
C ASP A 80 15.03 -15.82 16.58
N ILE A 81 15.56 -14.72 16.02
CA ILE A 81 14.90 -13.41 15.98
C ILE A 81 13.54 -13.48 15.27
N THR A 82 13.43 -14.25 14.18
CA THR A 82 12.20 -14.31 13.35
C THR A 82 11.25 -15.47 13.67
N THR A 83 11.62 -16.37 14.58
CA THR A 83 10.83 -17.60 14.88
C THR A 83 10.49 -17.78 16.36
N TYR A 84 11.12 -17.01 17.26
CA TYR A 84 10.86 -17.04 18.69
C TYR A 84 10.28 -15.68 19.14
N ASN A 85 8.97 -15.50 18.90
CA ASN A 85 8.31 -14.22 19.06
C ASN A 85 7.12 -14.30 20.01
N ASN A 86 6.78 -13.17 20.64
CA ASN A 86 5.52 -12.98 21.35
C ASN A 86 4.67 -11.98 20.55
N PHE A 87 3.63 -12.47 19.89
CA PHE A 87 2.66 -11.63 19.18
C PHE A 87 1.29 -12.33 19.23
N TYR A 88 0.49 -11.95 20.22
CA TYR A 88 -0.64 -12.75 20.72
C TYR A 88 -1.81 -12.79 19.74
N GLU A 89 -1.94 -11.74 18.92
CA GLU A 89 -2.88 -11.62 17.81
C GLU A 89 -2.69 -12.73 16.77
N LEU A 90 -1.48 -13.29 16.70
CA LEU A 90 -1.12 -14.40 15.81
C LEU A 90 -0.87 -15.71 16.57
N GLY A 91 -1.34 -15.84 17.81
CA GLY A 91 -1.23 -17.07 18.60
C GLY A 91 -0.38 -16.94 19.86
N THR A 92 -0.34 -18.00 20.66
CA THR A 92 0.20 -17.95 22.04
C THR A 92 1.53 -18.68 22.19
N ARG A 93 1.87 -19.58 21.27
CA ARG A 93 3.18 -20.25 21.25
C ARG A 93 4.19 -19.35 20.56
N LYS A 94 5.46 -19.51 20.92
CA LYS A 94 6.58 -18.70 20.41
C LYS A 94 6.74 -18.73 18.88
N GLN A 95 6.33 -19.82 18.25
CA GLN A 95 6.41 -20.06 16.81
C GLN A 95 5.12 -19.66 16.06
N ASP A 96 4.01 -19.43 16.76
CA ASP A 96 2.74 -19.11 16.11
C ASP A 96 2.84 -17.83 15.24
N PRO A 97 3.54 -16.74 15.68
CA PRO A 97 3.72 -15.57 14.84
C PRO A 97 4.42 -15.85 13.51
N GLU A 98 5.46 -16.69 13.48
CA GLU A 98 6.14 -17.10 12.24
C GLU A 98 5.16 -17.79 11.28
N ILE A 99 4.34 -18.72 11.81
CA ILE A 99 3.41 -19.53 11.05
C ILE A 99 2.26 -18.68 10.48
N TYR A 100 1.72 -17.75 11.27
CA TYR A 100 0.51 -17.01 10.94
C TYR A 100 0.73 -15.57 10.45
N ALA A 101 1.97 -15.05 10.46
CA ALA A 101 2.29 -13.68 10.02
C ALA A 101 1.80 -13.34 8.60
N HIS A 102 1.72 -14.33 7.71
CA HIS A 102 1.21 -14.17 6.35
C HIS A 102 -0.25 -13.68 6.28
N GLN A 103 -1.00 -13.77 7.38
CA GLN A 103 -2.38 -13.28 7.48
C GLN A 103 -2.44 -11.77 7.72
N LEU A 104 -1.35 -11.16 8.21
CA LEU A 104 -1.28 -9.72 8.45
C LEU A 104 -0.96 -8.99 7.14
N VAL A 105 -1.91 -8.21 6.66
CA VAL A 105 -1.67 -7.30 5.53
C VAL A 105 -0.95 -6.07 6.05
N THR A 106 0.34 -5.99 5.79
CA THR A 106 1.19 -4.86 6.24
C THR A 106 1.32 -3.77 5.19
N ASP A 107 0.81 -3.95 3.97
CA ASP A 107 0.96 -2.99 2.87
C ASP A 107 -0.37 -2.85 2.11
N PRO A 108 -0.99 -1.66 2.04
CA PRO A 108 -0.53 -0.37 2.60
C PRO A 108 -0.64 -0.28 4.13
N TRP A 109 0.10 0.66 4.73
CA TRP A 109 0.03 0.94 6.17
C TRP A 109 -0.15 2.43 6.44
N SER A 110 -0.92 2.76 7.48
CA SER A 110 -1.13 4.14 7.94
C SER A 110 -0.84 4.27 9.42
N LEU A 111 -0.24 5.39 9.80
CA LEU A 111 0.06 5.74 11.18
C LEU A 111 -0.84 6.89 11.61
N THR A 112 -1.51 6.76 12.75
CA THR A 112 -2.29 7.85 13.34
C THR A 112 -1.54 8.39 14.55
N ILE A 113 -1.26 9.69 14.55
CA ILE A 113 -0.62 10.43 15.64
C ILE A 113 -1.69 11.30 16.29
N GLU A 114 -1.97 11.06 17.58
CA GLU A 114 -3.03 11.72 18.35
C GLU A 114 -2.58 12.03 19.79
N GLY A 115 -3.43 12.73 20.55
CA GLY A 115 -3.15 13.17 21.92
C GLY A 115 -2.71 14.63 22.02
N GLU A 116 -1.89 14.94 23.01
CA GLU A 116 -1.38 16.30 23.28
C GLU A 116 -0.20 16.63 22.34
N VAL A 117 -0.52 16.86 21.07
CA VAL A 117 0.45 17.17 20.01
C VAL A 117 -0.02 18.35 19.16
N GLU A 118 0.91 19.15 18.66
CA GLU A 118 0.58 20.30 17.80
C GLU A 118 0.06 19.88 16.41
N LYS A 119 0.53 18.73 15.90
CA LYS A 119 0.21 18.21 14.57
C LYS A 119 -0.29 16.77 14.66
N SER A 120 -1.56 16.61 14.97
CA SER A 120 -2.25 15.30 14.89
C SER A 120 -2.65 14.97 13.45
N GLY A 121 -2.78 13.68 13.13
CA GLY A 121 -3.31 13.24 11.84
C GLY A 121 -3.04 11.78 11.53
N THR A 122 -3.59 11.32 10.41
CA THR A 122 -3.29 10.00 9.83
C THR A 122 -2.35 10.20 8.64
N PHE A 123 -1.21 9.54 8.68
CA PHE A 123 -0.14 9.64 7.70
C PHE A 123 0.07 8.29 7.02
N ALA A 124 0.37 8.30 5.73
CA ALA A 124 0.84 7.13 5.02
C ALA A 124 2.28 6.81 5.47
N LEU A 125 2.61 5.54 5.71
CA LEU A 125 3.92 5.17 6.27
C LEU A 125 5.08 5.58 5.35
N GLU A 126 4.89 5.51 4.03
CA GLU A 126 5.86 5.98 3.04
C GLU A 126 6.16 7.47 3.11
N ASP A 127 5.21 8.30 3.55
CA ASP A 127 5.42 9.75 3.69
C ASP A 127 6.20 10.08 4.96
N VAL A 128 6.01 9.27 6.02
CA VAL A 128 6.82 9.35 7.22
C VAL A 128 8.27 8.96 6.91
N LEU A 129 8.48 7.84 6.20
CA LEU A 129 9.83 7.34 5.92
C LEU A 129 10.69 8.31 5.10
N LYS A 130 10.12 9.02 4.11
CA LYS A 130 10.85 9.98 3.26
C LYS A 130 11.54 11.10 4.02
N GLY A 131 11.04 11.46 5.20
CA GLY A 131 11.59 12.54 6.02
C GLY A 131 12.70 12.11 6.96
N GLN A 132 13.00 10.81 7.04
CA GLN A 132 13.79 10.23 8.13
C GLN A 132 15.11 9.67 7.65
N THR A 133 16.13 9.76 8.51
CA THR A 133 17.43 9.08 8.28
C THR A 133 17.43 7.77 9.05
N LEU A 134 17.52 6.65 8.33
CA LEU A 134 17.58 5.34 8.96
C LEU A 134 18.97 5.07 9.57
N GLU A 135 18.96 4.46 10.74
CA GLU A 135 20.13 4.02 11.49
C GLU A 135 19.99 2.55 11.89
N GLU A 136 21.13 1.85 11.98
CA GLU A 136 21.19 0.51 12.56
C GLU A 136 21.55 0.64 14.04
N ARG A 137 20.68 0.18 14.93
CA ARG A 137 20.89 0.18 16.39
C ARG A 137 20.90 -1.23 16.93
N ILE A 138 22.05 -1.64 17.45
CA ILE A 138 22.23 -2.97 18.03
C ILE A 138 21.83 -2.89 19.50
N TYR A 139 20.66 -3.44 19.81
CA TYR A 139 20.09 -3.40 21.15
C TYR A 139 19.92 -4.79 21.76
N ARG A 140 19.88 -4.80 23.09
CA ARG A 140 19.40 -5.94 23.88
C ARG A 140 17.89 -5.85 24.03
N LEU A 141 17.18 -6.83 23.48
CA LEU A 141 15.77 -7.07 23.77
C LEU A 141 15.69 -7.99 24.99
N ARG A 142 14.95 -7.58 26.03
CA ARG A 142 14.72 -8.39 27.23
C ARG A 142 13.21 -8.57 27.41
N CYS A 143 12.72 -9.79 27.21
CA CYS A 143 11.31 -10.11 27.47
C CYS A 143 11.06 -10.22 28.99
N VAL A 144 9.86 -9.98 29.49
CA VAL A 144 9.58 -10.22 30.93
C VAL A 144 9.70 -11.71 31.31
N GLU A 145 9.53 -12.64 30.35
CA GLU A 145 9.54 -14.09 30.52
C GLU A 145 10.96 -14.71 30.66
N ALA A 146 11.92 -13.98 31.21
CA ALA A 146 13.28 -14.48 31.48
C ALA A 146 14.16 -14.85 30.27
N TRP A 147 13.82 -14.45 29.03
CA TRP A 147 14.70 -14.58 27.85
C TRP A 147 15.10 -13.21 27.27
N SER A 148 16.15 -13.20 26.44
CA SER A 148 16.69 -12.00 25.78
C SER A 148 17.31 -12.31 24.43
N MET A 149 17.48 -11.28 23.61
CA MET A 149 18.17 -11.32 22.32
C MET A 149 19.01 -10.06 22.13
N VAL A 150 20.02 -10.14 21.25
CA VAL A 150 20.77 -9.00 20.73
C VAL A 150 20.41 -8.83 19.26
N ILE A 151 19.72 -7.74 18.93
CA ILE A 151 19.07 -7.55 17.62
C ILE A 151 19.58 -6.25 16.98
N PRO A 152 20.09 -6.31 15.72
CA PRO A 152 20.42 -5.12 14.94
C PRO A 152 19.15 -4.52 14.33
N TRP A 153 18.46 -3.66 15.07
CA TRP A 153 17.26 -2.98 14.59
C TRP A 153 17.59 -1.91 13.56
N ILE A 154 16.70 -1.71 12.61
CA ILE A 154 16.77 -0.61 11.65
C ILE A 154 15.55 0.28 11.82
N GLY A 155 15.76 1.59 11.94
CA GLY A 155 14.70 2.57 12.12
C GLY A 155 15.25 3.96 12.28
N PHE A 156 14.47 4.85 12.89
CA PHE A 156 14.87 6.20 13.27
C PHE A 156 14.34 6.49 14.69
N PRO A 157 14.93 7.45 15.43
CA PRO A 157 14.44 7.82 16.75
C PRO A 157 13.01 8.35 16.70
N LEU A 158 12.16 7.92 17.64
CA LEU A 158 10.80 8.46 17.74
C LEU A 158 10.79 9.97 18.00
N ALA A 159 11.84 10.52 18.62
CA ALA A 159 11.96 11.96 18.85
C ALA A 159 12.19 12.77 17.56
N ASP A 160 12.58 12.11 16.47
CA ASP A 160 12.77 12.73 15.15
C ASP A 160 11.47 12.67 14.30
N LEU A 161 10.41 12.00 14.80
CA LEU A 161 9.08 11.96 14.21
C LEU A 161 8.27 13.22 14.54
#